data_AF-A0A932UY44-F1
#
_entry.id   AF-A0A932UY44-F1
#
_cell.length_a   1.000
_cell.length_b   1.000
_cell.length_c   1.000
_cell.angle_alpha   90.00
_cell.angle_beta   90.00
_cell.angle_gamma   90.00
#
_symmetry.space_group_name_H-M   'P 1'
#
loop_
_entity.id
_entity.type
_entity.pdbx_description
1 polymer ?
#
loop_
_entity_poly.entity_id
_entity_poly.type
_entity_poly.pdbx_seq_one_letter_code
_entity_poly.pdbx_strand_id
1 'polypeptide(L)' 'MDTLERDLAERYRRGEVSLREAAEVLGCPPREVLELLWNLGVQGNVTAVQTLAALTTAKNLSQNSNGV' A
#
# COMPACT_ATOMS: atom_id res chain seq x y z
N MET A 1 10.06 -8.10 -18.98
CA MET A 1 9.60 -7.43 -17.74
C MET A 1 10.86 -6.98 -17.03
N ASP A 2 11.02 -5.67 -16.85
CA ASP A 2 12.30 -5.10 -16.40
C ASP A 2 12.59 -5.47 -14.94
N THR A 3 13.87 -5.71 -14.62
CA THR A 3 14.32 -6.02 -13.26
C THR A 3 14.03 -4.89 -12.27
N LEU A 4 13.97 -3.65 -12.77
CA LEU A 4 13.65 -2.46 -11.98
C LEU A 4 12.20 -2.47 -11.46
N GLU A 5 11.22 -2.78 -12.32
CA GLU A 5 9.80 -2.79 -11.96
C GLU A 5 9.52 -3.81 -10.86
N ARG A 6 10.15 -4.98 -10.95
CA ARG A 6 10.02 -6.05 -9.94
C ARG A 6 10.66 -5.66 -8.62
N ASP A 7 11.85 -5.07 -8.63
CA ASP A 7 12.50 -4.61 -7.39
C ASP A 7 11.67 -3.52 -6.70
N LEU A 8 11.19 -2.55 -7.47
CA LEU A 8 10.34 -1.46 -6.96
C LEU A 8 9.03 -1.99 -6.37
N ALA A 9 8.41 -2.98 -7.02
CA ALA A 9 7.18 -3.60 -6.54
C ALA A 9 7.38 -4.35 -5.21
N GLU A 10 8.51 -5.03 -5.03
CA GLU A 10 8.85 -5.69 -3.75
C GLU A 10 9.14 -4.67 -2.65
N ARG A 11 9.88 -3.60 -2.95
CA ARG A 11 10.11 -2.49 -2.02
C ARG A 11 8.80 -1.81 -1.62
N TYR A 12 7.91 -1.59 -2.59
CA TYR A 12 6.58 -1.04 -2.33
C TYR A 12 5.80 -1.98 -1.43
N ARG A 13 5.74 -3.30 -1.74
CA ARG A 13 5.07 -4.30 -0.89
C ARG A 13 5.56 -4.29 0.56
N ARG A 14 6.86 -4.06 0.78
CA ARG A 14 7.47 -3.96 2.12
C ARG A 14 7.23 -2.61 2.81
N GLY A 15 6.66 -1.63 2.12
CA GLY A 15 6.45 -0.28 2.63
C GLY A 15 7.73 0.57 2.68
N GLU A 16 8.80 0.14 2.00
CA GLU A 16 10.08 0.86 1.92
C GLU A 16 10.03 2.05 0.96
N VAL A 17 9.05 2.05 0.06
CA VAL A 17 8.80 3.12 -0.89
C VAL A 17 7.30 3.37 -0.97
N SER A 18 6.92 4.64 -1.06
CA SER A 18 5.55 5.07 -1.31
C SER A 18 5.20 4.97 -2.80
N LEU A 19 3.90 5.01 -3.11
CA LEU A 19 3.44 5.02 -4.51
C LEU A 19 3.95 6.25 -5.27
N ARG A 20 4.13 7.38 -4.58
CA ARG A 20 4.64 8.63 -5.16
C ARG A 20 6.12 8.52 -5.53
N GLU A 21 6.95 8.03 -4.62
CA GLU A 21 8.36 7.81 -4.89
C GLU A 21 8.56 6.77 -5.99
N ALA A 22 7.71 5.73 -6.03
CA ALA A 22 7.73 4.75 -7.11
C ALA A 22 7.40 5.38 -8.48
N ALA A 23 6.42 6.29 -8.53
CA ALA A 23 6.05 7.06 -9.72
C ALA A 23 7.18 7.98 -10.21
N GLU A 24 7.90 8.63 -9.28
CA GLU A 24 9.06 9.45 -9.61
C GLU A 24 10.21 8.62 -10.21
N VAL A 25 10.48 7.43 -9.66
CA VAL A 25 11.53 6.53 -10.18
C VAL A 25 11.20 6.00 -11.57
N LEU A 26 9.94 5.65 -11.81
CA LEU A 26 9.49 5.11 -13.10
C LEU A 26 9.19 6.19 -14.14
N GLY A 27 9.15 7.47 -13.73
CA GLY A 27 8.84 8.59 -14.61
C GLY A 27 7.41 8.55 -15.17
N CYS A 28 6.48 7.90 -14.47
CA CYS A 28 5.09 7.74 -14.92
C CYS A 28 4.09 8.17 -13.82
N PRO A 29 2.84 8.48 -14.17
CA PRO A 29 1.81 8.83 -13.20
C PRO A 29 1.56 7.72 -12.16
N PRO A 30 1.20 8.07 -10.90
CA PRO A 30 0.90 7.08 -9.85
C PRO A 30 -0.16 6.03 -10.23
N ARG A 31 -1.09 6.39 -11.13
CA ARG A 31 -2.09 5.46 -11.64
C ARG A 31 -1.48 4.34 -12.47
N GLU A 32 -0.52 4.65 -13.34
CA GLU A 32 0.16 3.65 -14.16
C GLU A 32 1.02 2.72 -13.28
N VAL A 33 1.63 3.27 -12.23
CA VAL A 33 2.33 2.47 -11.22
C VAL A 33 1.38 1.52 -10.49
N LEU A 34 0.16 1.95 -10.13
CA LEU A 34 -0.84 1.06 -9.52
C LEU A 34 -1.22 -0.10 -10.46
N GLU A 35 -1.45 0.20 -11.73
CA GLU A 35 -1.76 -0.82 -12.74
C GLU A 35 -0.60 -1.82 -12.90
N LEU A 36 0.65 -1.35 -12.92
CA LEU A 36 1.86 -2.18 -12.90
C LEU A 36 1.92 -3.08 -11.65
N LEU A 37 1.73 -2.50 -10.47
CA LEU A 37 1.76 -3.22 -9.19
C LEU A 37 0.69 -4.31 -9.13
N TRP A 38 -0.52 -4.02 -9.60
CA TRP A 38 -1.60 -5.02 -9.67
C TRP A 38 -1.29 -6.15 -10.64
N ASN A 39 -0.74 -5.83 -11.81
CA ASN A 39 -0.28 -6.84 -12.77
C ASN A 39 0.84 -7.73 -12.20
N LEU A 40 1.61 -7.20 -11.25
CA LEU A 40 2.64 -7.93 -10.48
C LEU A 40 2.10 -8.62 -9.21
N GLY A 41 0.80 -8.55 -8.94
CA GLY A 41 0.18 -9.16 -7.75
C GLY A 41 0.41 -8.38 -6.45
N VAL A 42 0.87 -7.13 -6.52
CA VAL A 42 1.06 -6.24 -5.37
C VAL A 42 -0.15 -5.34 -5.21
N GLN A 43 -1.02 -5.67 -4.25
CA GLN A 43 -2.28 -4.95 -4.04
C GLN A 43 -2.15 -3.68 -3.20
N GLY A 44 -1.04 -3.51 -2.49
CA GLY A 44 -0.81 -2.40 -1.58
C GLY A 44 0.38 -2.66 -0.68
N ASN A 45 0.71 -1.65 0.12
CA ASN A 45 1.79 -1.69 1.10
C ASN A 45 1.28 -1.55 2.53
N VAL A 46 0.04 -2.01 2.78
CA VAL A 46 -0.57 -1.96 4.12
C VAL A 46 0.23 -2.84 5.05
N THR A 47 0.98 -2.20 5.94
CA THR A 47 1.81 -2.89 6.93
C THR A 47 0.93 -3.48 8.03
N ALA A 48 1.42 -4.54 8.69
CA ALA A 48 0.72 -5.13 9.84
C ALA A 48 0.44 -4.10 10.95
N VAL A 49 1.30 -3.09 11.11
CA VAL A 49 1.10 -1.97 12.05
C VAL A 49 -0.09 -1.10 11.65
N GLN A 50 -0.19 -0.74 10.37
CA GLN A 50 -1.33 0.02 9.84
C GLN A 50 -2.63 -0.78 9.92
N THR A 51 -2.59 -2.09 9.65
CA THR A 51 -3.73 -2.98 9.85
C THR A 51 -4.16 -3.03 11.31
N LEU A 52 -3.22 -3.17 12.25
CA LEU A 52 -3.51 -3.18 13.68
C LEU A 52 -4.11 -1.85 14.14
N ALA A 53 -3.57 -0.73 13.67
CA ALA A 53 -4.11 0.60 13.97
C ALA A 53 -5.54 0.75 13.44
N ALA A 54 -5.81 0.33 12.20
CA ALA A 54 -7.14 0.36 11.61
C ALA A 54 -8.13 -0.52 12.39
N LEU A 55 -7.73 -1.74 12.77
CA LEU A 55 -8.54 -2.64 13.60
C LEU A 55 -8.83 -2.06 14.98
N THR A 56 -7.83 -1.41 15.60
CA THR A 56 -8.00 -0.75 16.91
C THR A 56 -8.99 0.39 16.82
N THR A 57 -8.87 1.24 15.81
CA THR A 57 -9.84 2.33 15.56
C THR A 57 -11.24 1.77 15.30
N ALA A 58 -11.37 0.73 14.48
CA ALA A 58 -12.66 0.09 14.21
C ALA A 58 -13.30 -0.50 15.47
N LYS A 59 -12.51 -1.15 16.34
CA LYS A 59 -12.97 -1.64 17.64
C LYS A 59 -13.49 -0.50 18.52
N ASN A 60 -12.73 0.60 18.64
CA ASN A 60 -13.12 1.74 19.48
C ASN A 60 -14.42 2.39 18.98
N LEU A 61 -14.57 2.51 17.66
CA LEU A 61 -15.81 3.01 17.05
C LEU A 61 -17.00 2.09 17.36
N SER A 62 -16.83 0.77 17.20
CA SER A 62 -17.88 -0.21 17.51
C SER A 62 -18.30 -0.19 18.98
N GLN A 63 -17.35 -0.02 19.92
CA GLN A 63 -17.65 0.05 21.35
C GLN A 63 -18.39 1.33 21.74
N ASN A 64 -18.07 2.46 21.10
CA ASN A 64 -18.76 3.72 21.33
C ASN A 64 -20.20 3.74 20.76
N SER A 65 -20.51 2.91 19.76
CA SER A 65 -21.86 2.81 19.19
C SER A 65 -22.85 1.99 20.02
N ASN A 66 -22.38 1.19 20.99
CA ASN A 66 -23.22 0.35 21.87
C ASN A 66 -23.59 1.04 23.21
N GLY A 67 -23.34 2.35 23.33
CA GLY A 67 -23.61 3.15 24.53
C GLY A 67 -24.82 4.07 24.44
N VAL A 68 -25.78 3.80 23.53
CA VAL A 68 -27.05 4.54 23.38
C VAL A 68 -28.22 3.62 23.71
#